data_AF-A0A2S0XRJ7-F1
#
_entry.id   AF-A0A2S0XRJ7-F1
#
_cell.length_a   1.000
_cell.length_b   1.000
_cell.length_c   1.000
_cell.angle_alpha   90.00
_cell.angle_beta   90.00
_cell.angle_gamma   90.00
#
_symmetry.space_group_name_H-M   'P 1'
#
loop_
_entity.id
_entity.type
_entity.pdbx_description
1 polymer ?
#
loop_
_entity_poly.entity_id
_entity_poly.type
_entity_poly.pdbx_seq_one_letter_code
_entity_poly.pdbx_strand_id
1 'polypeptide(L)' 'MLRWAAVFAAALVLGVGAAAAAAQHFGHYAERADANRRTVLAEVLAQPICAGTPASRSKDQLLSQLD' A
#
# COMPACT_ATOMS: atom_id res chain seq x y z
N MET A 1 26.95 7.74 -18.64
CA MET A 1 26.46 8.60 -17.54
C MET A 1 24.95 8.83 -17.59
N LEU A 2 24.36 9.15 -18.75
CA LEU A 2 22.93 9.40 -18.90
C LEU A 2 22.00 8.26 -18.41
N ARG A 3 22.38 7.00 -18.62
CA ARG A 3 21.62 5.83 -18.14
C ARG A 3 21.53 5.76 -16.62
N TRP A 4 22.62 6.07 -15.92
CA TRP A 4 22.64 6.10 -14.46
C TRP A 4 21.82 7.27 -13.91
N ALA A 5 21.93 8.45 -14.53
CA ALA A 5 21.11 9.60 -14.18
C ALA A 5 19.60 9.30 -14.30
N ALA A 6 19.19 8.59 -15.36
CA ALA A 6 17.80 8.17 -15.55
C ALA A 6 17.33 7.17 -14.48
N VAL A 7 18.17 6.20 -14.10
CA VAL A 7 17.87 5.25 -13.03
C VAL A 7 17.71 5.95 -11.68
N PHE A 8 18.61 6.88 -11.35
CA PHE A 8 18.50 7.66 -10.11
C PHE A 8 17.24 8.54 -10.11
N ALA A 9 16.92 9.20 -11.22
CA ALA A 9 15.72 10.01 -11.33
C ALA A 9 14.44 9.17 -11.15
N ALA A 10 14.36 8.01 -11.80
CA ALA A 10 13.22 7.09 -11.65
C ALA A 10 13.08 6.58 -10.20
N ALA A 11 14.19 6.21 -9.56
CA ALA A 11 14.18 5.78 -8.17
C ALA A 11 13.71 6.90 -7.21
N LEU A 12 14.08 8.15 -7.50
CA LEU A 12 13.69 9.31 -6.70
C LEU A 12 12.20 9.61 -6.84
N VAL A 13 11.65 9.59 -8.06
CA VAL A 13 10.21 9.77 -8.30
C VAL A 13 9.40 8.67 -7.62
N LEU A 14 9.81 7.41 -7.75
CA LEU A 14 9.16 6.28 -7.10
C LEU A 14 9.25 6.36 -5.57
N GLY A 15 10.42 6.72 -5.04
CA GLY A 15 10.64 6.86 -3.59
C GLY A 15 9.80 7.97 -2.97
N VAL A 16 9.72 9.13 -3.60
CA VAL A 16 8.89 10.26 -3.14
C VAL A 16 7.40 9.93 -3.23
N GLY A 17 6.96 9.32 -4.34
CA GLY A 17 5.58 8.87 -4.50
C GLY A 17 5.18 7.83 -3.46
N ALA A 18 6.05 6.84 -3.20
CA ALA A 18 5.83 5.82 -2.18
C ALA A 18 5.81 6.42 -0.76
N ALA A 19 6.67 7.39 -0.45
CA ALA A 19 6.69 8.06 0.85
C ALA A 19 5.42 8.90 1.09
N ALA A 20 4.96 9.64 0.07
CA ALA A 20 3.71 10.42 0.14
C ALA A 20 2.48 9.51 0.33
N ALA A 21 2.41 8.40 -0.41
CA ALA A 21 1.33 7.42 -0.28
C ALA A 21 1.37 6.70 1.06
N ALA A 22 2.57 6.37 1.57
CA ALA A 22 2.75 5.77 2.89
C ALA A 22 2.35 6.74 4.00
N ALA A 23 2.65 8.04 3.89
CA ALA A 23 2.24 9.05 4.86
C ALA A 23 0.72 9.17 4.99
N GLN A 24 -0.01 9.11 3.87
CA GLN A 24 -1.48 9.14 3.88
C GLN A 24 -2.10 7.91 4.57
N HIS A 25 -1.44 6.75 4.50
CA HIS A 25 -1.94 5.50 5.06
C HIS A 25 -1.21 5.06 6.33
N PHE A 26 -0.32 5.90 6.87
CA PHE A 26 0.54 5.55 7.99
C PHE A 26 -0.27 5.17 9.23
N GLY A 27 -1.36 5.90 9.50
CA GLY A 27 -2.27 5.59 10.62
C GLY A 27 -2.83 4.16 10.55
N HIS A 28 -3.27 3.71 9.37
CA HIS A 28 -3.76 2.34 9.19
C HIS A 28 -2.66 1.30 9.31
N TYR A 29 -1.45 1.58 8.83
CA TYR A 29 -0.34 0.67 9.05
C TYR A 29 0.08 0.60 10.51
N ALA A 30 0.00 1.70 11.25
CA ALA A 30 0.28 1.72 12.68
C ALA A 30 -0.74 0.87 13.46
N GLU A 31 -2.03 0.99 13.13
CA GLU A 31 -3.10 0.18 13.72
C GLU A 31 -2.92 -1.31 13.41
N ARG A 32 -2.61 -1.68 12.17
CA ARG A 32 -2.29 -3.06 11.79
C ARG A 32 -1.04 -3.59 12.48
N ALA A 33 0.00 -2.76 12.55
CA ALA A 33 1.26 -3.11 13.18
C ALA A 33 1.07 -3.43 14.67
N ASP A 34 0.26 -2.63 15.36
CA ASP A 34 -0.12 -2.87 16.75
C ASP A 34 -0.93 -4.17 16.90
N ALA A 35 -1.98 -4.33 16.10
CA ALA A 35 -2.84 -5.52 16.12
C ALA A 35 -2.08 -6.83 15.82
N ASN A 36 -1.09 -6.78 14.93
CA ASN A 36 -0.32 -7.95 14.49
C ASN A 36 1.03 -8.10 15.20
N ARG A 37 1.34 -7.22 16.17
CA ARG A 37 2.64 -7.09 16.85
C ARG A 37 3.84 -7.11 15.89
N ARG A 38 3.74 -6.35 14.81
CA ARG A 38 4.80 -6.20 13.79
C ARG A 38 5.21 -4.73 13.69
N THR A 39 6.27 -4.46 12.93
CA THR A 39 6.64 -3.08 12.59
C THR A 39 5.77 -2.57 11.45
N VAL A 40 5.58 -1.25 11.38
CA VAL A 40 4.87 -0.60 10.26
C VAL A 40 5.45 -1.00 8.91
N LEU A 41 6.78 -1.06 8.79
CA LEU A 41 7.45 -1.49 7.55
C LEU A 41 7.13 -2.94 7.19
N ALA A 42 7.05 -3.84 8.17
CA ALA A 42 6.69 -5.24 7.94
C ALA A 42 5.24 -5.36 7.43
N GLU A 43 4.32 -4.54 7.92
CA GLU A 43 2.94 -4.49 7.42
C GLU A 43 2.83 -3.88 6.01
N VAL A 44 3.60 -2.83 5.72
CA VAL A 44 3.70 -2.23 4.38
C VAL A 44 4.17 -3.26 3.34
N LEU A 45 5.17 -4.08 3.70
CA LEU A 45 5.69 -5.13 2.81
C LEU A 45 4.78 -6.35 2.73
N ALA A 46 4.08 -6.69 3.81
CA ALA A 46 3.15 -7.83 3.83
C ALA A 46 1.89 -7.55 2.99
N GLN A 47 1.32 -6.35 3.12
CA GLN A 47 0.09 -5.95 2.43
C GLN A 47 0.08 -4.44 2.14
N PRO A 48 0.60 -4.00 0.99
CA PRO A 48 0.54 -2.60 0.62
C PRO A 48 -0.91 -2.16 0.33
N ILE A 49 -1.46 -1.28 1.17
CA ILE A 49 -2.83 -0.72 1.06
C ILE A 49 -3.02 0.03 -0.27
N CYS A 50 -1.94 0.61 -0.80
CA CYS A 50 -1.94 1.35 -2.07
C CYS A 50 -2.17 0.45 -3.30
N ALA A 51 -1.92 -0.86 -3.19
CA ALA A 51 -2.15 -1.79 -4.29
C ALA A 51 -3.63 -2.15 -4.46
N GLY A 52 -4.49 -1.77 -3.50
CA GLY A 52 -5.89 -2.16 -3.45
C GLY A 52 -6.02 -3.67 -3.23
N THR A 53 -6.69 -4.07 -2.15
CA THR A 53 -7.24 -5.43 -2.12
C THR A 53 -8.19 -5.55 -3.31
N PRO A 54 -8.11 -6.56 -4.19
CA PRO A 54 -9.22 -6.87 -5.08
C PRO A 54 -10.41 -7.10 -4.16
N ALA A 55 -11.34 -6.14 -4.17
CA ALA A 55 -12.38 -6.00 -3.17
C ALA A 55 -12.94 -7.38 -2.83
N SER A 56 -12.75 -7.84 -1.60
CA SER A 56 -13.51 -8.96 -1.09
C SER A 56 -14.95 -8.51 -1.19
N ARG A 57 -15.63 -9.00 -2.23
CA ARG A 57 -16.99 -8.63 -2.61
C ARG A 57 -17.81 -8.55 -1.33
N SER A 58 -18.30 -7.35 -1.00
CA SER A 58 -19.06 -7.16 0.23
C SER A 58 -20.25 -8.13 0.21
N LYS A 59 -20.61 -8.66 1.38
CA LYS A 59 -21.71 -9.62 1.52
C LYS A 59 -23.00 -9.08 0.89
N ASP A 60 -23.18 -7.76 0.90
CA ASP A 60 -24.29 -7.05 0.27
C ASP A 60 -24.28 -7.17 -1.27
N GLN A 61 -23.11 -7.10 -1.90
CA GLN A 61 -22.96 -7.28 -3.35
C GLN A 61 -23.14 -8.75 -3.78
N LEU A 62 -22.89 -9.70 -2.89
CA LEU A 62 -23.22 -11.11 -3.09
C LEU A 62 -24.74 -11.34 -3.02
N LEU A 63 -25.44 -10.70 -2.08
CA LEU A 63 -26.89 -10.83 -1.95
C LEU A 63 -27.65 -10.21 -3.14
N SER A 64 -27.20 -9.08 -3.67
CA SER A 64 -27.81 -8.46 -4.86
C SER A 64 -27.53 -9.16 -6.20
N GLN A 65 -26.78 -10.27 -6.21
CA GLN A 65 -26.51 -11.09 -7.41
C GLN A 65 -27.28 -12.42 -7.39
N LEU A 66 -28.04 -12.68 -6.32
CA LEU A 66 -28.88 -13.87 -6.17
C LEU A 66 -30.38 -13.60 -6.43
N ASP A 67 -30.76 -12.35 -6.72
CA ASP A 67 -32.08 -11.96 -7.25
C ASP A 67 -32.04 -11.88 -8.78
#